data_AF-A0A2V8EBX5-F1
#
_entry.id   AF-A0A2V8EBX5-F1
#
_cell.length_a   1.000
_cell.length_b   1.000
_cell.length_c   1.000
_cell.angle_alpha   90.00
_cell.angle_beta   90.00
_cell.angle_gamma   90.00
#
_symmetry.space_group_name_H-M   'P 1'
#
loop_
_entity.id
_entity.type
_entity.pdbx_description
1 polymer ?
#
loop_
_entity_poly.entity_id
_entity_poly.type
_entity_poly.pdbx_seq_one_letter_code
_entity_poly.pdbx_strand_id
1 'polypeptide(L)'
;MSFPGGELEGKRPKALCPACREALARAAQGRPRRSRQPNASRTLCFQCYRAEVERQRAIAAAANVDTGSDARFQDQLPFEPVNRARLDALKAVRGDARAAAHAGTGRFADKRRQAQIAARHTLQRLADGLQARHTAPAAAARAMDAAIHAAELQLPDAWLPFVVSR
;
A
#
# COMPACT_ATOMS: atom_id res chain seq x y z
N MET A 1 -37.81 -20.83 -16.14
CA MET A 1 -38.38 -19.51 -16.47
C MET A 1 -37.25 -18.51 -16.60
N SER A 2 -37.08 -17.98 -17.80
CA SER A 2 -36.01 -17.06 -18.19
C SER A 2 -36.29 -15.67 -17.61
N PHE A 3 -35.30 -15.05 -16.96
CA PHE A 3 -35.38 -13.65 -16.54
C PHE A 3 -35.25 -12.75 -17.78
N PRO A 4 -36.04 -11.66 -17.91
CA PRO A 4 -35.87 -10.71 -19.00
C PRO A 4 -34.57 -9.94 -18.75
N GLY A 5 -33.48 -10.51 -19.25
CA GLY A 5 -32.11 -10.16 -18.89
C GLY A 5 -31.22 -11.39 -18.96
N GLY A 6 -31.33 -12.14 -20.06
CA GLY A 6 -30.26 -13.06 -20.45
C GLY A 6 -28.95 -12.28 -20.61
N GLU A 7 -27.82 -12.92 -20.29
CA GLU A 7 -26.44 -12.38 -20.26
C GLU A 7 -25.85 -11.93 -18.92
N LEU A 8 -26.41 -12.33 -17.77
CA LEU A 8 -25.69 -12.21 -16.49
C LEU A 8 -25.44 -13.58 -15.86
N GLU A 9 -24.57 -14.35 -16.52
CA GLU A 9 -23.94 -15.53 -15.93
C GLU A 9 -23.10 -15.13 -14.70
N GLY A 10 -23.75 -15.15 -13.54
CA GLY A 10 -23.17 -15.66 -12.29
C GLY A 10 -22.23 -14.78 -11.46
N LYS A 11 -21.73 -13.63 -11.95
CA LYS A 11 -20.80 -12.79 -11.16
C LYS A 11 -21.38 -11.42 -10.80
N ARG A 12 -21.39 -11.15 -9.49
CA ARG A 12 -21.85 -9.89 -8.92
C ARG A 12 -20.86 -8.74 -9.27
N PRO A 13 -21.35 -7.54 -9.63
CA PRO A 13 -20.51 -6.37 -9.87
C PRO A 13 -19.67 -6.00 -8.65
N LYS A 14 -18.40 -5.63 -8.86
CA LYS A 14 -17.50 -5.22 -7.77
C LYS A 14 -17.78 -3.80 -7.29
N ALA A 15 -18.11 -2.91 -8.23
CA ALA A 15 -18.50 -1.53 -7.95
C ALA A 15 -20.03 -1.39 -7.98
N LEU A 16 -20.59 -0.77 -6.94
CA LEU A 16 -22.03 -0.54 -6.80
C LEU A 16 -22.31 0.94 -6.56
N CYS A 17 -23.42 1.44 -7.11
CA CYS A 17 -23.87 2.79 -6.83
C CYS A 17 -24.32 2.92 -5.35
N PRO A 18 -24.36 4.15 -4.78
CA PRO A 18 -24.76 4.39 -3.39
C PRO A 18 -26.10 3.74 -3.03
N ALA A 19 -27.11 3.88 -3.89
CA ALA A 19 -28.44 3.31 -3.67
C ALA A 19 -28.43 1.77 -3.59
N CYS A 20 -27.68 1.09 -4.46
CA CYS A 20 -27.56 -0.37 -4.42
C CYS A 20 -26.73 -0.85 -3.23
N ARG A 21 -25.71 -0.08 -2.80
CA ARG A 21 -24.93 -0.38 -1.59
C ARG A 21 -25.81 -0.31 -0.34
N GLU A 22 -26.61 0.75 -0.22
CA GLU A 22 -27.51 0.92 0.92
C GLU A 22 -28.65 -0.10 0.93
N ALA A 23 -29.24 -0.41 -0.22
CA ALA A 23 -30.28 -1.43 -0.33
C ALA A 23 -29.75 -2.79 0.13
N LEU A 24 -28.51 -3.12 -0.23
CA LEU A 24 -27.86 -4.36 0.17
C LEU A 24 -27.45 -4.38 1.65
N ALA A 25 -26.96 -3.26 2.19
CA ALA A 25 -26.67 -3.11 3.62
C ALA A 25 -27.94 -3.28 4.47
N ARG A 26 -29.06 -2.68 4.03
CA ARG A 26 -30.36 -2.83 4.68
C ARG A 26 -30.90 -4.26 4.62
N ALA A 27 -30.68 -4.96 3.50
CA ALA A 27 -31.05 -6.37 3.36
C ALA A 27 -30.22 -7.29 4.28
N ALA A 28 -28.93 -7.00 4.45
CA ALA A 28 -28.04 -7.74 5.35
C ALA A 28 -28.40 -7.56 6.84
N GLN A 29 -29.00 -6.43 7.21
CA GLN A 29 -29.42 -6.11 8.58
C GLN A 29 -30.79 -6.69 8.98
N GLY A 30 -31.42 -7.51 8.13
CA GLY A 30 -32.54 -8.38 8.52
C GLY A 30 -33.84 -7.68 8.96
N ARG A 31 -34.09 -6.42 8.57
CA ARG A 31 -35.33 -5.72 8.96
C ARG A 31 -36.51 -6.21 8.09
N PRO A 32 -37.56 -6.86 8.65
CA PRO A 32 -38.65 -7.38 7.86
C PRO A 32 -39.51 -6.22 7.35
N ARG A 33 -39.53 -6.00 6.04
CA ARG A 33 -40.54 -5.13 5.42
C ARG A 33 -41.87 -5.90 5.38
N ARG A 34 -42.88 -5.38 6.08
CA ARG A 34 -44.30 -5.69 5.85
C ARG A 34 -44.73 -5.12 4.49
N SER A 35 -44.23 -5.67 3.40
CA SER A 35 -44.78 -5.42 2.06
C SER A 35 -44.42 -6.59 1.16
N ARG A 36 -45.47 -7.20 0.65
CA ARG A 36 -45.57 -8.44 -0.11
C ARG A 36 -44.82 -8.37 -1.45
N GLN A 37 -43.49 -8.43 -1.44
CA GLN A 37 -42.69 -8.79 -2.62
C GLN A 37 -41.48 -9.65 -2.22
N PRO A 38 -41.51 -10.97 -2.46
CA PRO A 38 -40.49 -11.91 -1.97
C PRO A 38 -39.12 -11.81 -2.67
N ASN A 39 -38.96 -10.94 -3.68
CA ASN A 39 -37.74 -10.84 -4.49
C ASN A 39 -37.00 -9.49 -4.40
N ALA A 40 -37.46 -8.53 -3.58
CA ALA A 40 -36.93 -7.16 -3.58
C ALA A 40 -35.58 -6.98 -2.83
N SER A 41 -35.06 -8.01 -2.17
CA SER A 41 -33.88 -7.90 -1.28
C SER A 41 -32.53 -8.22 -1.94
N ARG A 42 -32.51 -8.54 -3.24
CA ARG A 42 -31.27 -8.99 -3.92
C ARG A 42 -31.03 -8.39 -5.30
N THR A 43 -31.92 -7.53 -5.78
CA THR A 43 -31.83 -6.98 -7.14
C THR A 43 -30.97 -5.72 -7.16
N LEU A 44 -29.75 -5.84 -7.70
CA LEU A 44 -28.93 -4.69 -8.06
C LEU A 44 -29.50 -4.03 -9.32
N CYS A 45 -29.29 -2.72 -9.50
CA CYS A 45 -29.76 -2.05 -10.70
C CYS A 45 -28.95 -2.49 -11.93
N PHE A 46 -29.61 -2.52 -13.09
CA PHE A 46 -28.99 -2.89 -14.37
C PHE A 46 -27.78 -2.00 -14.73
N GLN A 47 -27.78 -0.73 -14.30
CA GLN A 47 -26.65 0.18 -14.50
C GLN A 47 -25.37 -0.29 -13.81
N CYS A 48 -25.46 -0.91 -12.61
CA CYS A 48 -24.27 -1.47 -11.94
C CYS A 48 -23.67 -2.64 -12.72
N TYR A 49 -24.53 -3.46 -13.36
CA TYR A 49 -24.07 -4.54 -14.21
C TYR A 49 -23.44 -4.03 -15.51
N ARG A 50 -24.07 -3.06 -16.17
CA ARG A 50 -23.50 -2.42 -17.38
C ARG A 50 -22.15 -1.77 -17.11
N ALA A 51 -22.02 -1.02 -16.01
CA ALA A 51 -20.77 -0.38 -15.64
C ALA A 51 -19.64 -1.40 -15.40
N GLU A 52 -19.94 -2.56 -14.81
CA GLU A 52 -18.95 -3.62 -14.63
C GLU A 52 -18.54 -4.27 -15.96
N VAL A 53 -19.49 -4.48 -16.89
CA VAL A 53 -19.18 -4.98 -18.24
C VAL A 53 -18.32 -3.99 -19.02
N GLU A 54 -18.66 -2.70 -18.97
CA GLU A 54 -17.87 -1.63 -19.60
C GLU A 54 -16.46 -1.55 -19.00
N ARG A 55 -16.32 -1.69 -17.67
CA ARG A 55 -15.03 -1.78 -16.98
C ARG A 55 -14.21 -2.96 -17.47
N GLN A 56 -14.82 -4.14 -17.60
CA GLN A 56 -14.12 -5.34 -18.08
C GLN A 56 -13.67 -5.18 -19.54
N ARG A 57 -14.52 -4.59 -20.40
CA ARG A 57 -14.16 -4.25 -21.78
C ARG A 57 -13.00 -3.26 -21.84
N ALA A 58 -13.01 -2.23 -21.00
CA ALA A 58 -11.92 -1.25 -20.93
C ALA A 58 -10.59 -1.87 -20.47
N ILE A 59 -10.62 -2.77 -19.48
CA ILE A 59 -9.42 -3.48 -19.02
C ILE A 59 -8.88 -4.41 -20.11
N ALA A 60 -9.75 -5.17 -20.78
CA ALA A 60 -9.36 -6.03 -21.89
C ALA A 60 -8.76 -5.21 -23.06
N ALA A 61 -9.38 -4.07 -23.39
CA ALA A 61 -8.85 -3.15 -24.39
C ALA A 61 -7.46 -2.61 -23.98
N ALA A 62 -7.29 -2.19 -22.73
CA ALA A 62 -6.02 -1.69 -22.21
C ALA A 62 -4.91 -2.77 -22.19
N ALA A 63 -5.26 -4.02 -21.89
CA ALA A 63 -4.33 -5.16 -21.93
C ALA A 63 -3.84 -5.48 -23.36
N ASN A 64 -4.68 -5.22 -24.36
CA ASN A 64 -4.35 -5.40 -25.78
C ASN A 64 -3.70 -4.17 -26.42
N VAL A 65 -3.45 -3.09 -25.66
CA VAL A 65 -2.68 -1.97 -26.18
C VAL A 65 -1.21 -2.39 -26.24
N ASP A 66 -0.67 -2.46 -27.45
CA ASP A 66 0.75 -2.65 -27.68
C ASP A 66 1.52 -1.41 -27.18
N THR A 67 1.98 -1.49 -25.93
CA THR A 67 2.80 -0.47 -25.28
C THR A 67 4.22 -0.40 -25.83
N GLY A 68 4.63 -1.37 -26.65
CA GLY A 68 5.92 -1.41 -27.33
C GLY A 68 5.86 -0.97 -28.80
N SER A 69 4.68 -0.60 -29.32
CA SER A 69 4.56 -0.15 -30.71
C SER A 69 5.23 1.20 -30.94
N ASP A 70 6.01 1.28 -32.03
CA ASP A 70 6.70 2.50 -32.48
C ASP A 70 5.74 3.70 -32.64
N ALA A 71 4.47 3.45 -32.95
CA ALA A 71 3.43 4.48 -33.08
C ALA A 71 3.18 5.32 -31.80
N ARG A 72 3.60 4.85 -30.62
CA ARG A 72 3.54 5.61 -29.36
C ARG A 72 4.81 6.41 -29.07
N PHE A 73 5.93 6.02 -29.65
CA PHE A 73 7.17 6.77 -29.53
C PHE A 73 7.08 7.95 -30.51
N GLN A 74 7.03 9.17 -29.97
CA GLN A 74 7.13 10.35 -30.80
C GLN A 74 8.58 10.47 -31.27
N ASP A 75 8.89 9.84 -32.42
CA ASP A 75 10.22 9.88 -33.06
C ASP A 75 10.72 11.30 -33.40
N GLN A 76 9.86 12.31 -33.24
CA GLN A 76 10.09 13.69 -33.66
C GLN A 76 10.26 14.69 -32.52
N LEU A 77 10.26 14.29 -31.24
CA LEU A 77 10.79 15.22 -30.24
C LEU A 77 12.32 15.19 -30.32
N PRO A 78 12.99 16.33 -30.54
CA PRO A 78 14.43 16.39 -30.39
C PRO A 78 14.74 16.11 -28.92
N PHE A 79 15.09 14.87 -28.60
CA PHE A 79 15.64 14.56 -27.30
C PHE A 79 16.82 15.50 -27.08
N GLU A 80 16.82 16.23 -25.96
CA GLU A 80 18.00 16.98 -25.58
C GLU A 80 19.20 16.03 -25.62
N PRO A 81 20.33 16.45 -26.21
CA PRO A 81 21.51 15.61 -26.25
C PRO A 81 21.87 15.21 -24.82
N VAL A 82 22.13 13.92 -24.62
CA VAL A 82 22.51 13.39 -23.30
C VAL A 82 23.65 14.23 -22.75
N ASN A 83 23.41 14.88 -21.61
CA ASN A 83 24.42 15.69 -20.95
C ASN A 83 25.57 14.78 -20.48
N ARG A 84 26.62 14.68 -21.31
CA ARG A 84 27.76 13.78 -21.10
C ARG A 84 28.50 14.10 -19.83
N ALA A 85 28.70 15.38 -19.51
CA ALA A 85 29.35 15.81 -18.28
C ALA A 85 28.61 15.30 -17.03
N ARG A 86 27.28 15.42 -17.01
CA ARG A 86 26.45 14.88 -15.93
C ARG A 86 26.51 13.36 -15.87
N LEU A 87 26.48 12.69 -17.02
CA LEU A 87 26.57 11.23 -17.07
C LEU A 87 27.92 10.72 -16.55
N ASP A 88 29.02 11.37 -16.90
CA ASP A 88 30.37 10.99 -16.47
C ASP A 88 30.56 11.25 -14.97
N ALA A 89 30.03 12.36 -14.44
CA ALA A 89 29.98 12.60 -13.00
C ALA A 89 29.21 11.50 -12.25
N LEU A 90 28.03 11.08 -12.77
CA LEU A 90 27.25 9.99 -12.17
C LEU A 90 27.95 8.63 -12.26
N LYS A 91 28.70 8.38 -13.34
CA LYS A 91 29.52 7.18 -13.49
C LYS A 91 30.68 7.17 -12.49
N ALA A 92 31.36 8.30 -12.28
CA ALA A 92 32.42 8.44 -11.29
C ALA A 92 31.89 8.15 -9.88
N VAL A 93 30.78 8.77 -9.47
CA VAL A 93 30.13 8.52 -8.17
C VAL A 93 29.77 7.03 -8.00
N ARG A 94 29.25 6.37 -9.05
CA ARG A 94 28.99 4.92 -9.00
C ARG A 94 30.27 4.09 -8.91
N GLY A 95 31.35 4.52 -9.56
CA GLY A 95 32.67 3.90 -9.47
C GLY A 95 33.21 3.96 -8.04
N ASP A 96 33.15 5.13 -7.42
CA ASP A 96 33.61 5.37 -6.05
C ASP A 96 32.80 4.54 -5.03
N ALA A 97 31.47 4.51 -5.17
CA ALA A 97 30.60 3.69 -4.34
C ALA A 97 30.91 2.18 -4.47
N ARG A 98 31.23 1.70 -5.68
CA ARG A 98 31.63 0.30 -5.89
C ARG A 98 33.01 0.02 -5.31
N ALA A 99 33.97 0.91 -5.50
CA ALA A 99 35.31 0.79 -4.94
C ALA A 99 35.28 0.76 -3.40
N ALA A 100 34.49 1.64 -2.78
CA ALA A 100 34.26 1.66 -1.33
C ALA A 100 33.59 0.36 -0.84
N ALA A 101 32.62 -0.18 -1.59
CA ALA A 101 31.99 -1.45 -1.26
C ALA A 101 32.98 -2.64 -1.35
N HIS A 102 33.85 -2.66 -2.37
CA HIS A 102 34.90 -3.68 -2.53
C HIS A 102 36.00 -3.57 -1.48
N ALA A 103 36.35 -2.37 -1.03
CA ALA A 103 37.30 -2.12 0.05
C ALA A 103 36.72 -2.43 1.45
N GLY A 104 35.45 -2.87 1.54
CA GLY A 104 34.78 -3.22 2.80
C GLY A 104 34.30 -2.03 3.63
N THR A 105 34.70 -0.80 3.26
CA THR A 105 34.17 0.45 3.83
C THR A 105 32.68 0.58 3.54
N GLY A 106 31.85 0.39 4.56
CA GLY A 106 30.39 0.50 4.44
C GLY A 106 29.66 -0.81 4.12
N ARG A 107 30.36 -1.97 4.03
CA ARG A 107 29.73 -3.30 3.78
C ARG A 107 28.61 -3.64 4.78
N PHE A 108 28.72 -3.13 6.00
CA PHE A 108 27.72 -3.30 7.06
C PHE A 108 26.92 -2.03 7.36
N ALA A 109 27.10 -0.94 6.61
CA ALA A 109 26.39 0.31 6.87
C ALA A 109 24.87 0.13 6.73
N ASP A 110 24.43 -0.56 5.68
CA ASP A 110 23.01 -0.87 5.47
C ASP A 110 22.48 -1.84 6.51
N LYS A 111 23.22 -2.91 6.83
CA LYS A 111 22.81 -3.86 7.88
C LYS A 111 22.70 -3.19 9.25
N ARG A 112 23.65 -2.30 9.58
CA ARG A 112 23.62 -1.48 10.79
C ARG A 112 22.41 -0.56 10.79
N ARG A 113 22.12 0.12 9.68
CA ARG A 113 20.95 0.98 9.55
C ARG A 113 19.65 0.21 9.71
N GLN A 114 19.55 -0.98 9.11
CA GLN A 114 18.40 -1.88 9.26
C GLN A 114 18.23 -2.33 10.72
N ALA A 115 19.32 -2.67 11.40
CA ALA A 115 19.28 -3.04 12.82
C ALA A 115 18.81 -1.88 13.71
N GLN A 116 19.30 -0.65 13.46
CA GLN A 116 18.85 0.55 14.16
C GLN A 116 17.35 0.81 13.93
N ILE A 117 16.88 0.68 12.69
CA ILE A 117 15.45 0.83 12.34
C ILE A 117 14.61 -0.23 13.06
N ALA A 118 15.04 -1.49 13.07
CA ALA A 118 14.34 -2.58 13.75
C ALA A 118 14.26 -2.37 15.27
N ALA A 119 15.34 -1.89 15.90
CA ALA A 119 15.36 -1.55 17.32
C ALA A 119 14.36 -0.41 17.62
N ARG A 120 14.35 0.65 16.81
CA ARG A 120 13.38 1.75 16.94
C ARG A 120 11.93 1.26 16.81
N HIS A 121 11.63 0.44 15.81
CA HIS A 121 10.30 -0.13 15.64
C HIS A 121 9.88 -1.03 16.80
N THR A 122 10.82 -1.61 17.53
CA THR A 122 10.51 -2.44 18.70
C THR A 122 10.04 -1.58 19.87
N LEU A 123 10.71 -0.44 20.13
CA LEU A 123 10.24 0.55 21.10
C LEU A 123 8.88 1.16 20.69
N GLN A 124 8.70 1.46 19.41
CA GLN A 124 7.41 1.97 18.90
C GLN A 124 6.27 0.97 19.14
N ARG A 125 6.47 -0.32 18.83
CA ARG A 125 5.47 -1.36 19.06
C ARG A 125 5.13 -1.54 20.55
N LEU A 126 6.10 -1.35 21.44
CA LEU A 126 5.84 -1.36 22.88
C LEU A 126 4.97 -0.18 23.29
N ALA A 127 5.28 1.03 22.82
CA ALA A 127 4.47 2.22 23.07
C ALA A 127 3.03 2.06 22.55
N ASP A 128 2.88 1.61 21.30
CA ASP A 128 1.58 1.34 20.68
C ASP A 128 0.79 0.28 21.47
N GLY A 129 1.48 -0.77 21.95
CA GLY A 129 0.89 -1.82 22.77
C GLY A 129 0.41 -1.33 24.15
N LEU A 130 1.16 -0.43 24.78
CA LEU A 130 0.74 0.22 26.04
C LEU A 130 -0.47 1.13 25.82
N GLN A 131 -0.50 1.86 24.71
CA GLN A 131 -1.62 2.72 24.34
C GLN A 131 -2.88 1.89 24.03
N ALA A 132 -2.76 0.82 23.25
CA ALA A 132 -3.88 -0.06 22.91
C ALA A 132 -4.53 -0.71 24.15
N ARG A 133 -3.72 -0.99 25.18
CA ARG A 133 -4.18 -1.53 26.47
C ARG A 133 -4.77 -0.47 27.40
N HIS A 134 -4.80 0.80 26.99
CA HIS A 134 -5.27 1.92 27.81
C HIS A 134 -4.58 1.98 29.17
N THR A 135 -3.28 1.69 29.18
CA THR A 135 -2.48 1.64 30.40
C THR A 135 -2.45 3.02 31.05
N ALA A 136 -2.57 3.08 32.39
CA ALA A 136 -2.51 4.35 33.11
C ALA A 136 -1.23 5.13 32.75
N PRO A 137 -1.27 6.46 32.53
CA PRO A 137 -0.14 7.23 32.00
C PRO A 137 1.16 7.05 32.80
N ALA A 138 1.07 7.03 34.14
CA ALA A 138 2.22 6.81 35.01
C ALA A 138 2.81 5.40 34.92
N ALA A 139 1.99 4.38 34.64
CA ALA A 139 2.45 3.02 34.43
C ALA A 139 3.06 2.85 33.03
N ALA A 140 2.49 3.50 32.00
CA ALA A 140 3.06 3.52 30.66
C ALA A 140 4.43 4.22 30.62
N ALA A 141 4.57 5.36 31.30
CA ALA A 141 5.85 6.08 31.41
C ALA A 141 6.95 5.21 32.02
N ARG A 142 6.68 4.57 33.18
CA ARG A 142 7.64 3.66 33.83
C ARG A 142 8.02 2.46 32.95
N ALA A 143 7.07 1.92 32.19
CA ALA A 143 7.33 0.81 31.27
C ALA A 143 8.20 1.24 30.09
N MET A 144 8.00 2.46 29.56
CA MET A 144 8.84 3.01 28.50
C MET A 144 10.23 3.39 29.02
N ASP A 145 10.37 3.95 30.22
CA ASP A 145 11.67 4.22 30.84
C ASP A 145 12.48 2.93 31.05
N ALA A 146 11.83 1.85 31.49
CA ALA A 146 12.47 0.54 31.61
C ALA A 146 12.92 -0.02 30.25
N ALA A 147 12.11 0.18 29.20
CA ALA A 147 12.46 -0.25 27.85
C ALA A 147 13.62 0.56 27.25
N ILE A 148 13.68 1.87 27.52
CA ILE A 148 14.78 2.74 27.14
C ILE A 148 16.06 2.33 27.88
N HIS A 149 15.97 2.11 29.19
CA HIS A 149 17.12 1.66 29.98
C HIS A 149 17.65 0.30 29.51
N ALA A 150 16.76 -0.63 29.15
CA ALA A 150 17.18 -1.90 28.55
C ALA A 150 17.88 -1.71 27.20
N ALA A 151 17.44 -0.74 26.39
CA ALA A 151 18.09 -0.40 25.12
C ALA A 151 19.49 0.22 25.34
N GLU A 152 19.67 1.04 26.37
CA GLU A 152 20.97 1.59 26.78
C GLU A 152 21.97 0.50 27.17
N LEU A 153 21.51 -0.58 27.81
CA LEU A 153 22.37 -1.70 28.20
C LEU A 153 22.73 -2.65 27.05
N GLN A 154 21.83 -2.78 26.06
CA GLN A 154 21.96 -3.79 24.99
C GLN A 154 22.53 -3.24 23.69
N LEU A 155 22.46 -1.93 23.46
CA LEU A 155 22.88 -1.29 22.22
C LEU A 155 24.17 -0.50 22.42
N PRO A 156 25.00 -0.36 21.36
CA PRO A 156 26.14 0.55 21.40
C PRO A 156 25.71 1.99 21.64
N ASP A 157 26.48 2.76 22.43
CA ASP A 157 26.20 4.17 22.74
C ASP A 157 25.96 5.03 21.49
N ALA A 158 26.74 4.77 20.44
CA ALA A 158 26.62 5.47 19.15
C ALA A 158 25.27 5.24 18.44
N TRP A 159 24.47 4.26 18.86
CA TRP A 159 23.17 3.96 18.28
C TRP A 159 22.01 4.62 19.02
N LEU A 160 22.20 4.98 20.29
CA LEU A 160 21.13 5.52 21.14
C LEU A 160 20.42 6.74 20.52
N PRO A 161 21.12 7.72 19.91
CA PRO A 161 20.46 8.87 19.28
C PRO A 161 19.53 8.50 18.10
N PHE A 162 19.74 7.33 17.48
CA PHE A 162 18.96 6.89 16.32
C PHE A 162 17.79 5.96 16.71
N VAL A 163 17.92 5.27 17.84
CA VAL A 163 16.97 4.26 18.31
C VAL A 163 16.00 4.84 19.34
N VAL A 164 16.51 5.63 20.29
CA VAL A 164 15.71 6.30 21.33
C VAL A 164 15.50 7.74 20.89
N SER A 165 14.43 8.00 20.13
CA SER A 165 13.99 9.37 19.91
C SER A 165 13.37 9.89 21.20
N ARG A 166 14.07 10.82 21.86
CA ARG A 166 13.52 11.62 22.96
C ARG A 166 12.39 12.52 22.47
#